data_AF-N4TYZ3-F1
#
_entry.id   AF-N4TYZ3-F1
#
_cell.length_a   1.000
_cell.length_b   1.000
_cell.length_c   1.000
_cell.angle_alpha   90.00
_cell.angle_beta   90.00
_cell.angle_gamma   90.00
#
_symmetry.space_group_name_H-M   'P 1'
#
loop_
_entity.id
_entity.type
_entity.pdbx_description
1 polymer ?
#
loop_
_entity_poly.entity_id
_entity_poly.type
_entity_poly.pdbx_seq_one_letter_code
_entity_poly.pdbx_strand_id
1 'polypeptide(L)'
;MQLQTPTPPGEAAKPSTAWVSKTPKTATEAQSQSEYLERRIRSHKSSSPESIIEALKSNTKATKATLYRLALVEARLKDLEQTNKIISRRRRAKRTRLQKGGAMTVQEASQVIDQLDVDAQVVAESSRNSARGRSERPGSRRCGVCGKAGHNTRTYRVVIKTPGEEYSE
;
A
#
# COMPACT_ATOMS: atom_id res chain seq x y z
N MET A 1 32.84 58.89 -42.52
CA MET A 1 32.37 57.50 -42.68
C MET A 1 31.50 57.15 -41.49
N GLN A 2 30.19 57.01 -41.67
CA GLN A 2 29.30 56.51 -40.61
C GLN A 2 29.24 54.99 -40.71
N LEU A 3 29.64 54.29 -39.65
CA LEU A 3 29.56 52.84 -39.56
C LEU A 3 28.18 52.48 -39.01
N GLN A 4 27.35 51.81 -39.82
CA GLN A 4 26.12 51.17 -39.33
C GLN A 4 26.45 49.80 -38.74
N THR A 5 25.92 49.53 -37.55
CA THR A 5 25.91 48.19 -36.96
C THR A 5 24.87 47.33 -37.68
N PRO A 6 25.21 46.09 -38.10
CA PRO A 6 24.25 45.19 -38.71
C PRO A 6 23.18 44.80 -37.68
N THR A 7 21.92 44.81 -38.13
CA THR A 7 20.77 44.35 -37.35
C THR A 7 21.01 42.91 -36.86
N PRO A 8 20.81 42.61 -35.58
CA PRO A 8 20.99 41.26 -35.07
C PRO A 8 20.04 40.29 -35.80
N PRO A 9 20.46 39.04 -36.08
CA PRO A 9 19.59 38.04 -36.67
C PRO A 9 18.35 37.88 -35.78
N GLY A 10 17.16 38.03 -36.39
CA GLY A 10 15.88 37.94 -35.68
C GLY A 10 15.83 36.67 -34.83
N GLU A 11 15.44 36.82 -33.56
CA GLU A 11 15.24 35.70 -32.64
C GLU A 11 14.35 34.67 -33.33
N ALA A 12 14.91 33.50 -33.65
CA ALA A 12 14.16 32.36 -34.13
C ALA A 12 12.98 32.15 -33.18
N ALA A 13 11.76 32.14 -33.75
CA ALA A 13 10.50 32.04 -33.04
C ALA A 13 10.63 31.09 -31.85
N LYS A 14 10.55 31.66 -30.63
CA LYS A 14 10.57 30.89 -29.39
C LYS A 14 9.50 29.80 -29.50
N PRO A 15 9.80 28.52 -29.31
CA PRO A 15 8.76 27.51 -29.26
C PRO A 15 7.76 27.92 -28.19
N SER A 16 6.48 28.06 -28.57
CA SER A 16 5.39 28.59 -27.73
C SER A 16 5.11 27.74 -26.48
N THR A 17 5.75 26.59 -26.37
CA THR A 17 5.68 25.72 -25.20
C THR A 17 7.05 25.69 -24.52
N ALA A 18 7.13 26.23 -23.30
CA ALA A 18 8.31 26.08 -22.46
C ALA A 18 8.59 24.58 -22.26
N TRP A 19 9.80 24.13 -22.61
CA TRP A 19 10.22 22.77 -22.35
C TRP A 19 10.19 22.49 -20.84
N VAL A 20 9.49 21.44 -20.43
CA VAL A 20 9.39 20.97 -19.04
C VAL A 20 10.12 19.63 -18.93
N SER A 21 11.08 19.52 -18.01
CA SER A 21 11.81 18.28 -17.73
C SER A 21 10.89 17.25 -17.08
N LYS A 22 10.17 16.46 -17.89
CA LYS A 22 9.37 15.33 -17.42
C LYS A 22 10.17 14.03 -17.55
N THR A 23 10.02 13.14 -16.57
CA THR A 23 10.62 11.80 -16.64
C THR A 23 10.10 11.06 -17.86
N PRO A 24 10.97 10.59 -18.77
CA PRO A 24 10.55 9.89 -19.97
C PRO A 24 9.92 8.54 -19.60
N LYS A 25 8.74 8.26 -20.15
CA LYS A 25 8.01 7.00 -19.92
C LYS A 25 8.33 5.95 -20.97
N THR A 26 8.89 6.36 -22.11
CA THR A 26 9.19 5.47 -23.24
C THR A 26 10.60 5.69 -23.77
N ALA A 27 11.19 4.66 -24.38
CA ALA A 27 12.55 4.71 -24.93
C ALA A 27 12.68 5.80 -26.01
N THR A 28 11.62 6.00 -26.79
CA THR A 28 11.53 7.04 -27.82
C THR A 28 11.47 8.43 -27.20
N GLU A 29 10.70 8.62 -26.13
CA GLU A 29 10.66 9.89 -25.39
C GLU A 29 12.04 10.22 -24.80
N ALA A 30 12.70 9.24 -24.16
CA ALA A 30 14.05 9.42 -23.61
C ALA A 30 15.06 9.85 -24.69
N GLN A 31 14.96 9.29 -25.90
CA GLN A 31 15.77 9.70 -27.04
C GLN A 31 15.49 11.15 -27.46
N SER A 32 14.21 11.47 -27.69
CA SER A 32 13.81 12.80 -28.18
C SER A 32 14.19 13.92 -27.21
N GLN A 33 14.08 13.68 -25.90
CA GLN A 33 14.48 14.63 -24.87
C GLN A 33 16.01 14.81 -24.85
N SER A 34 16.75 13.74 -25.09
CA SER A 34 18.21 13.77 -25.13
C SER A 34 18.70 14.55 -26.35
N GLU A 35 18.14 14.29 -27.54
CA GLU A 35 18.46 15.04 -28.76
C GLU A 35 18.10 16.53 -28.65
N TYR A 36 17.03 16.86 -27.93
CA TYR A 36 16.67 18.25 -27.63
C TYR A 36 17.73 18.94 -26.76
N LEU A 37 18.13 18.30 -25.67
CA LEU A 37 19.16 18.83 -24.77
C LEU A 37 20.52 18.97 -25.44
N GLU A 38 20.91 17.99 -26.25
CA GLU A 38 22.16 18.02 -27.02
C GLU A 38 22.22 19.23 -27.97
N ARG A 39 21.12 19.53 -28.68
CA ARG A 39 21.02 20.73 -29.54
C ARG A 39 21.18 22.02 -28.75
N ARG A 40 20.56 22.12 -27.57
CA ARG A 40 20.66 23.29 -26.68
C ARG A 40 22.09 23.48 -26.17
N ILE A 41 22.74 22.41 -25.75
CA ILE A 41 24.12 22.41 -25.27
C ILE A 41 25.07 22.88 -26.38
N ARG A 42 24.91 22.36 -27.61
CA ARG A 42 25.71 22.82 -28.78
C ARG A 42 25.50 24.29 -29.12
N SER A 43 24.29 24.82 -28.95
CA SER A 43 23.97 26.21 -29.24
C SER A 43 24.45 27.21 -28.16
N HIS A 44 25.01 26.73 -27.05
CA HIS A 44 25.42 27.56 -25.93
C HIS A 44 26.77 28.25 -26.21
N LYS A 45 26.89 29.54 -25.87
CA LYS A 45 28.05 30.38 -26.24
C LYS A 45 29.26 30.27 -25.30
N SER A 46 29.21 29.50 -24.23
CA SER A 46 30.34 29.35 -23.30
C SER A 46 30.61 27.87 -22.99
N SER A 47 31.88 27.48 -23.13
CA SER A 47 32.51 26.17 -22.86
C SER A 47 32.42 25.11 -23.96
N SER A 48 33.40 24.20 -23.98
CA SER A 48 33.39 22.99 -24.82
C SER A 48 32.28 22.04 -24.35
N PRO A 49 31.27 21.74 -25.18
CA PRO A 49 30.08 20.97 -24.78
C PRO A 49 30.28 19.45 -24.73
N GLU A 50 31.37 18.93 -25.30
CA GLU A 50 31.60 17.49 -25.54
C GLU A 50 31.35 16.61 -24.31
N SER A 51 31.90 16.97 -23.13
CA SER A 51 31.77 16.16 -21.92
C SER A 51 30.32 16.02 -21.44
N ILE A 52 29.52 17.09 -21.55
CA ILE A 52 28.11 17.08 -21.15
C ILE A 52 27.28 16.28 -22.15
N ILE A 53 27.61 16.41 -23.45
CA ILE A 53 26.95 15.65 -24.52
C ILE A 53 27.18 14.15 -24.34
N GLU A 54 28.41 13.73 -24.01
CA GLU A 54 28.72 12.32 -23.75
C GLU A 54 27.98 11.78 -22.52
N ALA A 55 27.99 12.51 -21.41
CA ALA A 55 27.25 12.14 -20.21
C ALA A 55 25.75 11.97 -20.51
N LEU A 56 25.20 12.88 -21.33
CA LEU A 56 23.82 12.84 -21.75
C LEU A 56 23.51 11.62 -22.62
N LYS A 57 24.34 11.31 -23.63
CA LYS A 57 24.20 10.10 -24.45
C LYS A 57 24.25 8.81 -23.61
N SER A 58 25.18 8.75 -22.66
CA SER A 58 25.30 7.63 -21.73
C SER A 58 24.02 7.45 -20.90
N ASN A 59 23.49 8.55 -20.36
CA ASN A 59 22.22 8.54 -19.62
C ASN A 59 21.04 8.11 -20.50
N THR A 60 20.96 8.59 -21.75
CA THR A 60 19.93 8.14 -22.72
C THR A 60 19.99 6.63 -22.91
N LYS A 61 21.19 6.08 -23.08
CA LYS A 61 21.41 4.63 -23.29
C LYS A 61 20.98 3.84 -22.05
N ALA A 62 21.35 4.30 -20.86
CA ALA A 62 20.97 3.66 -19.60
C ALA A 62 19.44 3.67 -19.42
N THR A 63 18.81 4.82 -19.64
CA THR A 63 17.35 4.99 -19.56
C THR A 63 16.63 4.06 -20.53
N LYS A 64 17.06 4.00 -21.80
CA LYS A 64 16.51 3.07 -22.79
C LYS A 64 16.63 1.61 -22.34
N ALA A 65 17.80 1.21 -21.86
CA ALA A 65 18.03 -0.15 -21.38
C ALA A 65 17.11 -0.52 -20.22
N THR A 66 16.92 0.39 -19.25
CA THR A 66 16.00 0.20 -18.13
C THR A 66 14.56 0.09 -18.60
N LEU A 67 14.11 0.94 -19.54
CA LEU A 67 12.75 0.88 -20.07
C LEU A 67 12.46 -0.41 -20.83
N TYR A 68 13.41 -0.91 -21.63
CA TYR A 68 13.25 -2.21 -22.28
C TYR A 68 13.21 -3.37 -21.27
N ARG A 69 14.05 -3.33 -20.24
CA ARG A 69 14.00 -4.33 -19.16
C ARG A 69 12.67 -4.27 -18.41
N LEU A 70 12.16 -3.08 -18.12
CA LEU A 70 10.87 -2.91 -17.46
C LEU A 70 9.74 -3.51 -18.30
N ALA A 71 9.70 -3.24 -19.61
CA ALA A 71 8.71 -3.82 -20.50
C ALA A 71 8.75 -5.37 -20.51
N LEU A 72 9.95 -5.96 -20.50
CA LEU A 72 10.10 -7.42 -20.39
C LEU A 72 9.63 -7.96 -19.05
N VAL A 73 9.92 -7.26 -17.95
CA VAL A 73 9.47 -7.62 -16.60
C VAL A 73 7.95 -7.54 -16.51
N GLU A 74 7.34 -6.47 -17.01
CA GLU A 74 5.88 -6.31 -17.04
C GLU A 74 5.19 -7.41 -17.86
N ALA A 75 5.76 -7.80 -19.01
CA ALA A 75 5.26 -8.92 -19.79
C ALA A 75 5.30 -10.24 -18.99
N ARG A 76 6.45 -10.54 -18.37
CA ARG A 76 6.60 -11.73 -17.52
C ARG A 76 5.67 -11.73 -16.32
N LEU A 77 5.44 -10.56 -15.69
CA LEU A 77 4.50 -10.42 -14.58
C LEU A 77 3.08 -10.79 -15.02
N LYS A 78 2.62 -10.31 -16.17
CA LYS A 78 1.31 -10.67 -16.72
C LYS A 78 1.17 -12.18 -16.97
N ASP A 79 2.20 -12.81 -17.54
CA ASP A 79 2.22 -14.27 -17.76
C ASP A 79 2.15 -15.04 -16.43
N LEU A 80 2.92 -14.61 -15.43
CA LEU A 80 2.92 -15.20 -14.09
C LEU A 80 1.55 -15.05 -13.41
N GLU A 81 0.92 -13.88 -13.52
CA GLU A 81 -0.43 -13.65 -12.98
C GLU A 81 -1.47 -14.54 -13.66
N GLN A 82 -1.42 -14.67 -14.99
CA GLN A 82 -2.34 -15.50 -15.75
C GLN A 82 -2.18 -16.99 -15.41
N THR A 83 -0.95 -17.48 -15.37
CA THR A 83 -0.65 -18.87 -14.99
C THR A 83 -1.07 -19.15 -13.55
N ASN A 84 -0.80 -18.25 -12.62
CA ASN A 84 -1.23 -18.39 -11.23
C ASN A 84 -2.76 -18.37 -11.10
N LYS A 85 -3.47 -17.55 -11.88
CA LYS A 85 -4.93 -17.55 -11.95
C LYS A 85 -5.49 -18.90 -12.44
N ILE A 86 -4.88 -19.50 -13.46
CA ILE A 86 -5.25 -20.83 -13.97
C ILE A 86 -5.00 -21.91 -12.91
N ILE A 87 -3.81 -21.93 -12.31
CA ILE A 87 -3.45 -22.89 -11.26
C ILE A 87 -4.38 -22.74 -10.06
N SER A 88 -4.62 -21.52 -9.61
CA SER A 88 -5.54 -21.21 -8.51
C SER A 88 -6.96 -21.70 -8.81
N ARG A 89 -7.47 -21.48 -10.03
CA ARG A 89 -8.78 -22.00 -10.45
C ARG A 89 -8.81 -23.53 -10.44
N ARG A 90 -7.78 -24.20 -10.98
CA ARG A 90 -7.68 -25.67 -10.98
C ARG A 90 -7.60 -26.24 -9.57
N ARG A 91 -6.82 -25.61 -8.69
CA ARG A 91 -6.70 -26.00 -7.27
C ARG A 91 -8.03 -25.85 -6.54
N ARG A 92 -8.76 -24.74 -6.74
CA ARG A 92 -10.12 -24.56 -6.19
C ARG A 92 -11.09 -25.60 -6.73
N ALA A 93 -11.13 -25.83 -8.03
CA ALA A 93 -11.99 -26.86 -8.63
C ALA A 93 -11.70 -28.26 -8.08
N LYS A 94 -10.42 -28.63 -7.92
CA LYS A 94 -10.02 -29.90 -7.29
C LYS A 94 -10.40 -29.94 -5.80
N ARG A 95 -10.17 -28.86 -5.04
CA ARG A 95 -10.55 -28.77 -3.62
C ARG A 95 -12.06 -28.87 -3.44
N THR A 96 -12.83 -28.15 -4.26
CA THR A 96 -14.29 -28.26 -4.31
C THR A 96 -14.72 -29.66 -4.72
N ARG A 97 -14.07 -30.32 -5.69
CA ARG A 97 -14.34 -31.73 -6.03
C ARG A 97 -14.06 -32.65 -4.85
N LEU A 98 -12.98 -32.45 -4.09
CA LEU A 98 -12.62 -33.29 -2.95
C LEU A 98 -13.51 -33.02 -1.72
N GLN A 99 -13.84 -31.77 -1.42
CA GLN A 99 -14.85 -31.42 -0.40
C GLN A 99 -16.24 -31.89 -0.80
N LYS A 100 -16.52 -31.93 -2.11
CA LYS A 100 -17.70 -32.59 -2.69
C LYS A 100 -17.41 -34.06 -3.06
N GLY A 101 -16.36 -34.67 -2.49
CA GLY A 101 -15.93 -36.07 -2.68
C GLY A 101 -15.43 -36.47 -4.08
N GLY A 102 -14.14 -36.32 -4.38
CA GLY A 102 -13.58 -37.02 -5.56
C GLY A 102 -13.40 -38.50 -5.21
N ALA A 103 -13.91 -39.43 -6.01
CA ALA A 103 -13.95 -40.90 -5.79
C ALA A 103 -13.50 -41.36 -4.38
N MET A 104 -14.31 -41.00 -3.40
CA MET A 104 -14.24 -41.44 -2.02
C MET A 104 -15.22 -42.61 -1.88
N THR A 105 -14.87 -43.66 -1.13
CA THR A 105 -15.84 -44.72 -0.87
C THR A 105 -16.83 -44.28 0.20
N VAL A 106 -18.07 -44.78 0.15
CA VAL A 106 -19.18 -44.27 0.98
C VAL A 106 -18.89 -44.39 2.48
N GLN A 107 -18.13 -45.41 2.87
CA GLN A 107 -17.89 -45.70 4.28
C GLN A 107 -16.87 -44.76 4.91
N GLU A 108 -15.83 -44.39 4.14
CA GLU A 108 -14.81 -43.42 4.55
C GLU A 108 -15.42 -42.02 4.72
N ALA A 109 -16.39 -41.67 3.87
CA ALA A 109 -17.15 -40.44 4.00
C ALA A 109 -17.95 -40.40 5.31
N SER A 110 -18.59 -41.51 5.67
CA SER A 110 -19.45 -41.63 6.85
C SER A 110 -18.66 -41.47 8.14
N GLN A 111 -17.50 -42.13 8.23
CA GLN A 111 -16.62 -42.02 9.40
C GLN A 111 -16.12 -40.58 9.62
N VAL A 112 -15.84 -39.85 8.55
CA VAL A 112 -15.42 -38.44 8.63
C VAL A 112 -16.55 -37.57 9.16
N ILE A 113 -17.80 -37.83 8.78
CA ILE A 113 -18.97 -37.08 9.26
C ILE A 113 -19.21 -37.37 10.75
N ASP A 114 -19.18 -38.65 11.14
CA ASP A 114 -19.42 -39.04 12.52
C ASP A 114 -18.37 -38.44 13.46
N GLN A 115 -17.10 -38.41 13.04
CA GLN A 115 -16.03 -37.79 13.80
C GLN A 115 -16.23 -36.27 13.96
N LEU A 116 -16.66 -35.57 12.89
CA LEU A 116 -16.90 -34.13 12.94
C LEU A 116 -18.04 -33.75 13.89
N ASP A 117 -19.10 -34.57 13.98
CA ASP A 117 -20.23 -34.35 14.89
C ASP A 117 -19.81 -34.55 16.36
N VAL A 118 -19.03 -35.59 16.62
CA VAL A 118 -18.45 -35.83 17.96
C VAL A 118 -17.56 -34.67 18.37
N ASP A 119 -16.67 -34.22 17.48
CA ASP A 119 -15.75 -33.11 17.76
C ASP A 119 -16.51 -31.80 18.03
N ALA A 120 -17.55 -31.53 17.24
CA ALA A 120 -18.40 -30.34 17.43
C ALA A 120 -19.11 -30.36 18.79
N GLN A 121 -19.61 -31.52 19.20
CA GLN A 121 -20.23 -31.70 20.52
C GLN A 121 -19.22 -31.47 21.65
N VAL A 122 -18.03 -32.06 21.55
CA VAL A 122 -16.95 -31.92 22.55
C VAL A 122 -16.52 -30.45 22.71
N VAL A 123 -16.41 -29.71 21.60
CA VAL A 123 -16.08 -28.27 21.63
C VAL A 123 -17.19 -27.47 22.32
N ALA A 124 -18.45 -27.73 21.97
CA ALA A 124 -19.59 -27.06 22.59
C ALA A 124 -19.66 -27.33 24.10
N GLU A 125 -19.44 -28.58 24.52
CA GLU A 125 -19.45 -28.95 25.94
C GLU A 125 -18.25 -28.39 26.70
N SER A 126 -17.06 -28.39 26.10
CA SER A 126 -15.85 -27.80 26.69
C SER A 126 -15.99 -26.30 26.90
N SER A 127 -16.64 -25.59 25.96
CA SER A 127 -16.95 -24.16 26.12
C SER A 127 -17.97 -23.88 27.23
N ARG A 128 -18.92 -24.80 27.47
CA ARG A 128 -19.87 -24.72 28.58
C ARG A 128 -19.21 -25.05 29.93
N ASN A 129 -18.21 -25.92 29.93
CA ASN A 129 -17.49 -26.33 31.13
C ASN A 129 -16.42 -25.30 31.55
N SER A 130 -15.76 -24.61 30.60
CA SER A 130 -14.84 -23.50 30.92
C SER A 130 -15.57 -22.28 31.50
N ALA A 131 -16.80 -22.03 31.06
CA ALA A 131 -17.67 -21.02 31.67
C ALA A 131 -18.14 -21.40 33.10
N ARG A 132 -18.07 -22.68 33.47
CA ARG A 132 -18.46 -23.20 34.80
C ARG A 132 -17.27 -23.48 35.72
N GLY A 133 -16.04 -23.32 35.25
CA GLY A 133 -14.85 -23.93 35.84
C GLY A 133 -13.71 -23.01 36.26
N ARG A 134 -13.97 -21.76 36.68
CA ARG A 134 -13.14 -21.00 37.65
C ARG A 134 -13.88 -19.74 38.10
N SER A 135 -13.84 -19.52 39.41
CA SER A 135 -14.72 -18.70 40.23
C SER A 135 -14.51 -17.18 40.15
N GLU A 136 -15.59 -16.42 40.35
CA GLU A 136 -15.55 -15.24 41.21
C GLU A 136 -16.95 -15.01 41.82
N ARG A 137 -17.12 -15.32 43.11
CA ARG A 137 -17.99 -14.49 43.95
C ARG A 137 -17.08 -13.56 44.73
N PRO A 138 -17.08 -12.25 44.43
CA PRO A 138 -16.72 -11.27 45.44
C PRO A 138 -17.83 -10.21 45.49
N GLY A 139 -18.64 -10.17 46.54
CA GLY A 139 -18.31 -9.39 47.73
C GLY A 139 -19.41 -8.33 47.93
N SER A 140 -19.67 -7.94 49.18
CA SER A 140 -20.78 -7.06 49.58
C SER A 140 -20.83 -5.72 48.82
N ARG A 141 -22.05 -5.16 48.63
CA ARG A 141 -22.27 -3.87 47.95
C ARG A 141 -21.51 -2.75 48.67
N ARG A 142 -20.76 -1.96 47.89
CA ARG A 142 -20.00 -0.78 48.34
C ARG A 142 -20.71 0.50 47.88
N CYS A 143 -20.53 1.60 48.61
CA CYS A 143 -21.04 2.92 48.23
C CYS A 143 -20.49 3.34 46.86
N GLY A 144 -21.36 3.78 45.94
CA GLY A 144 -20.94 4.17 44.59
C GLY A 144 -20.06 5.43 44.52
N VAL A 145 -19.93 6.20 45.61
CA VAL A 145 -19.14 7.44 45.60
C VAL A 145 -17.77 7.31 46.25
N CYS A 146 -17.62 6.54 47.34
CA CYS A 146 -16.31 6.35 48.00
C CYS A 146 -15.81 4.92 48.08
N GLY A 147 -16.55 3.95 47.53
CA GLY A 147 -16.13 2.55 47.49
C GLY A 147 -16.04 1.84 48.84
N LYS A 148 -16.42 2.49 49.95
CA LYS A 148 -16.50 1.86 51.28
C LYS A 148 -17.83 1.09 51.42
N ALA A 149 -17.81 -0.07 52.08
CA ALA A 149 -19.01 -0.85 52.41
C ALA A 149 -19.70 -0.28 53.67
N GLY A 150 -21.00 -0.53 53.83
CA GLY A 150 -21.76 -0.13 55.04
C GLY A 150 -22.60 1.15 54.93
N HIS A 151 -22.48 1.92 53.84
CA HIS A 151 -23.39 3.01 53.51
C HIS A 151 -23.60 3.09 52.00
N ASN A 152 -24.55 3.93 51.55
CA ASN A 152 -24.87 4.08 50.14
C ASN A 152 -24.66 5.52 49.65
N THR A 153 -24.79 5.69 48.34
CA THR A 153 -24.62 6.97 47.63
C THR A 153 -25.55 8.07 48.17
N ARG A 154 -26.70 7.71 48.76
CA ARG A 154 -27.66 8.66 49.36
C ARG A 154 -27.19 9.24 50.71
N THR A 155 -26.26 8.58 51.41
CA THR A 155 -25.77 9.01 52.74
C THR A 155 -24.31 9.48 52.74
N TYR A 156 -23.69 9.60 51.56
CA TYR A 156 -22.31 10.06 51.44
C TYR A 156 -22.20 11.60 51.51
N ARG A 157 -21.46 12.13 52.49
CA ARG A 157 -21.06 13.56 52.60
C ARG A 157 -19.57 13.72 52.27
N VAL A 158 -19.21 14.65 51.37
CA VAL A 158 -17.83 15.13 51.21
C VAL A 158 -17.75 16.61 51.54
N VAL A 159 -16.91 16.89 52.54
CA VAL A 159 -16.28 18.18 52.79
C VAL A 159 -15.02 18.21 51.91
N ILE A 160 -14.78 19.26 51.12
CA ILE A 160 -13.57 20.12 51.25
C ILE A 160 -13.58 21.26 50.22
N LYS A 161 -13.45 22.44 50.82
CA LYS A 161 -13.11 23.79 50.38
C LYS A 161 -12.17 23.92 49.14
N THR A 162 -12.64 24.72 48.16
CA THR A 162 -12.02 25.89 47.43
C THR A 162 -10.66 25.72 46.70
N PRO A 163 -10.22 26.55 45.71
CA PRO A 163 -10.76 27.82 45.16
C PRO A 163 -10.66 27.96 43.60
N GLY A 164 -11.21 29.03 43.04
CA GLY A 164 -10.94 29.52 41.68
C GLY A 164 -12.25 29.72 40.93
N GLU A 165 -12.85 30.91 40.94
CA GLU A 165 -12.58 31.93 39.90
C GLU A 165 -13.10 31.41 38.53
N GLU A 166 -14.01 32.03 37.79
CA GLU A 166 -14.59 33.38 37.87
C GLU A 166 -15.60 33.54 36.68
N TYR A 167 -16.50 34.53 36.79
CA TYR A 167 -17.37 35.17 35.75
C TYR A 167 -18.64 34.44 35.25
N SER A 168 -19.87 34.88 35.56
CA SER A 168 -20.64 36.13 35.24
C SER A 168 -21.69 35.81 34.15
N GLU A 169 -22.93 36.30 34.14
CA GLU A 169 -23.61 37.45 34.76
C GLU A 169 -24.92 37.04 35.47
#